data_AF-A0A4P5SQN6-F1
#
_entry.id   AF-A0A4P5SQN6-F1
#
_cell.length_a   1.000
_cell.length_b   1.000
_cell.length_c   1.000
_cell.angle_alpha   90.00
_cell.angle_beta   90.00
_cell.angle_gamma   90.00
#
_symmetry.space_group_name_H-M   'P 1'
#
loop_
_entity.id
_entity.type
_entity.pdbx_description
1 polymer ?
#
loop_
_entity_poly.entity_id
_entity_poly.type
_entity_poly.pdbx_seq_one_letter_code
_entity_poly.pdbx_strand_id
1 'polypeptide(L)'
;MKKGFRPVTRTANPEPQDKNSISWIIWAAWADRITFEDIKEKTGRSESEVIKIMRKNLSESSFKLWRKRTHNQSIKHRKKFENSRKQLNQRIYFSDDD
;
A
#
# COMPACT_ATOMS: atom_id res chain seq x y z
N MET A 1 -26.57 0.51 7.26
CA MET A 1 -25.67 1.02 6.20
C MET A 1 -24.59 -0.02 5.92
N LYS A 2 -24.55 -0.60 4.72
CA LYS A 2 -23.56 -1.64 4.39
C LYS A 2 -22.18 -0.99 4.29
N LYS A 3 -21.27 -1.28 5.23
CA LYS A 3 -19.84 -0.93 5.11
C LYS A 3 -19.35 -1.49 3.78
N GLY A 4 -18.84 -0.64 2.90
CA GLY A 4 -18.28 -1.09 1.62
C GLY A 4 -17.18 -2.12 1.88
N PHE A 5 -17.37 -3.36 1.39
CA PHE A 5 -16.42 -4.47 1.49
C PHE A 5 -15.20 -4.25 0.56
N ARG A 6 -14.50 -3.14 0.73
CA ARG A 6 -13.19 -2.93 0.11
C ARG A 6 -12.20 -2.69 1.23
N PRO A 7 -11.37 -3.69 1.62
CA PRO A 7 -10.40 -3.51 2.68
C PRO A 7 -9.46 -2.38 2.25
N VAL A 8 -9.30 -1.35 3.10
CA VAL A 8 -8.49 -0.13 2.85
C VAL A 8 -7.05 -0.49 2.44
N THR A 9 -6.63 -1.73 2.72
CA THR A 9 -5.35 -2.32 2.33
C THR A 9 -5.56 -3.71 1.72
N ARG A 10 -4.62 -4.17 0.88
CA ARG A 10 -4.51 -5.61 0.51
C ARG A 10 -3.84 -6.45 1.61
N THR A 11 -3.39 -5.80 2.68
CA THR A 11 -2.62 -6.43 3.76
C THR A 11 -3.57 -7.14 4.71
N ALA A 12 -3.31 -8.42 4.98
CA ALA A 12 -4.09 -9.22 5.93
C ALA A 12 -3.99 -8.71 7.39
N ASN A 13 -2.99 -7.87 7.69
CA ASN A 13 -2.77 -7.34 9.03
C ASN A 13 -3.76 -6.21 9.36
N PRO A 14 -4.49 -6.30 10.48
CA PRO A 14 -5.40 -5.25 10.93
C PRO A 14 -4.64 -3.95 11.22
N GLU A 15 -5.33 -2.82 11.11
CA GLU A 15 -4.77 -1.50 11.45
C GLU A 15 -4.40 -1.47 12.95
N PRO A 16 -3.16 -1.08 13.30
CA PRO A 16 -2.78 -0.90 14.70
C PRO A 16 -3.63 0.18 15.37
N GLN A 17 -4.09 -0.07 16.61
CA GLN A 17 -4.93 0.88 17.35
C GLN A 17 -4.21 2.21 17.63
N ASP A 18 -2.90 2.15 17.90
CA ASP A 18 -2.08 3.32 18.21
C ASP A 18 -1.52 3.99 16.96
N LYS A 19 -2.23 4.99 16.44
CA LYS A 19 -1.89 5.71 15.21
C LYS A 19 -0.55 6.44 15.22
N ASN A 20 0.01 6.72 16.40
CA ASN A 20 1.31 7.37 16.56
C ASN A 20 2.46 6.40 16.88
N SER A 21 2.17 5.10 16.95
CA SER A 21 3.18 4.09 17.25
C SER A 21 4.10 3.81 16.05
N ILE A 22 5.29 3.29 16.34
CA ILE A 22 6.21 2.78 15.31
C ILE A 22 5.54 1.67 14.50
N SER A 23 4.73 0.83 15.14
CA SER A 23 3.94 -0.22 14.51
C SER A 23 2.98 0.33 13.45
N TRP A 24 2.31 1.45 13.74
CA TRP A 24 1.44 2.10 12.75
C TRP A 24 2.23 2.66 11.58
N ILE A 25 3.40 3.26 11.81
CA ILE A 25 4.26 3.76 10.71
C ILE A 25 4.73 2.63 9.81
N ILE A 26 5.13 1.49 10.39
CA ILE A 26 5.53 0.31 9.61
C ILE A 26 4.34 -0.22 8.81
N TRP A 27 3.16 -0.32 9.44
CA TRP A 27 1.94 -0.77 8.78
C TRP A 27 1.55 0.16 7.63
N ALA A 28 1.58 1.48 7.87
CA ALA A 28 1.26 2.51 6.90
C ALA A 28 2.27 2.55 5.74
N ALA A 29 3.56 2.39 6.02
CA ALA A 29 4.61 2.37 4.99
C ALA A 29 4.54 1.14 4.08
N TRP A 30 3.97 0.02 4.54
CA TRP A 30 3.70 -1.16 3.71
C TRP A 30 2.35 -1.10 2.97
N ALA A 31 1.45 -0.21 3.38
CA ALA A 31 0.13 -0.11 2.79
C ALA A 31 0.21 0.60 1.42
N ASP A 32 -0.08 -0.14 0.34
CA ASP A 32 -0.06 0.37 -1.03
C ASP A 32 -0.94 1.63 -1.28
N ARG A 33 -1.85 1.97 -0.35
CA ARG A 33 -2.80 3.09 -0.44
C ARG A 33 -2.53 4.23 0.55
N ILE A 34 -1.40 4.20 1.25
CA ILE A 34 -0.99 5.27 2.16
C ILE A 34 0.30 5.88 1.62
N THR A 35 0.28 7.19 1.41
CA THR A 35 1.44 7.93 0.92
C THR A 35 2.33 8.40 2.06
N PHE A 36 3.57 8.82 1.76
CA PHE A 36 4.45 9.39 2.78
C PHE A 36 3.90 10.72 3.30
N GLU A 37 3.16 11.45 2.45
CA GLU A 37 2.43 12.66 2.82
C GLU A 37 1.33 12.36 3.84
N ASP A 38 0.52 11.31 3.63
CA ASP A 38 -0.50 10.89 4.60
C ASP A 38 0.12 10.49 5.96
N ILE A 39 1.28 9.82 5.92
CA ILE A 39 2.03 9.45 7.13
C ILE A 39 2.52 10.71 7.84
N LYS A 40 3.04 11.69 7.10
CA LYS A 40 3.51 12.97 7.64
C LYS A 40 2.36 13.78 8.25
N GLU A 41 1.20 13.81 7.62
CA GLU A 41 0.03 14.51 8.16
C GLU A 41 -0.43 13.92 9.49
N LYS A 42 -0.43 12.58 9.61
CA LYS A 42 -0.89 11.90 10.84
C LYS A 42 0.15 11.86 11.96
N THR A 43 1.42 11.68 11.62
CA THR A 43 2.49 11.41 12.61
C THR A 43 3.52 12.53 12.72
N GLY A 44 3.47 13.52 11.84
CA GLY A 44 4.49 14.58 11.71
C GLY A 44 5.81 14.13 11.10
N ARG A 45 5.97 12.84 10.78
CA ARG A 45 7.24 12.26 10.32
C ARG A 45 7.45 12.46 8.83
N SER A 46 8.61 12.98 8.45
CA SER A 46 9.03 13.10 7.06
C SER A 46 9.33 11.74 6.43
N GLU A 47 9.34 11.68 5.09
CA GLU A 47 9.74 10.47 4.35
C GLU A 47 11.09 9.93 4.81
N SER A 48 12.08 10.81 5.03
CA SER A 48 13.41 10.42 5.50
C SER A 48 13.36 9.71 6.85
N GLU A 49 12.54 10.20 7.78
CA GLU A 49 12.36 9.57 9.08
C GLU A 49 11.65 8.22 8.97
N VAL A 50 10.63 8.11 8.11
CA VAL A 50 9.95 6.83 7.84
C VAL A 50 10.95 5.83 7.27
N ILE A 51 11.79 6.22 6.31
CA ILE A 51 12.85 5.34 5.75
C ILE A 51 13.82 4.89 6.84
N LYS A 52 14.24 5.80 7.74
CA LYS A 52 15.12 5.46 8.87
C LYS A 52 14.46 4.46 9.82
N ILE A 53 13.19 4.66 10.14
CA ILE A 53 12.40 3.76 10.99
C ILE A 53 12.29 2.39 10.33
N MET A 54 11.94 2.34 9.05
CA MET A 54 11.81 1.10 8.29
C MET A 54 13.14 0.34 8.23
N ARG A 55 14.27 1.04 8.02
CA ARG A 55 15.61 0.44 8.01
C ARG A 55 16.01 -0.13 9.37
N LYS A 56 15.60 0.50 10.48
CA LYS A 56 15.92 0.03 11.84
C LYS A 56 15.06 -1.16 12.28
N ASN A 57 13.82 -1.27 11.79
CA ASN A 57 12.85 -2.25 12.27
C ASN A 57 12.65 -3.45 11.34
N LEU A 58 13.09 -3.37 10.07
CA LEU A 58 13.02 -4.48 9.13
C LEU A 58 14.37 -5.17 8.96
N SER A 59 14.33 -6.47 8.66
CA SER A 59 15.50 -7.19 8.16
C SER A 59 15.93 -6.62 6.80
N GLU A 60 17.21 -6.80 6.45
CA GLU A 60 17.78 -6.24 5.22
C GLU A 60 17.03 -6.72 3.96
N SER A 61 16.65 -8.00 3.90
CA SER A 61 15.89 -8.58 2.80
C SER A 61 14.49 -7.96 2.68
N SER A 62 13.78 -7.79 3.81
CA SER A 62 12.46 -7.15 3.83
C SER A 62 12.54 -5.67 3.47
N PHE A 63 13.58 -4.96 3.92
CA PHE A 63 13.81 -3.56 3.58
C PHE A 63 14.10 -3.39 2.08
N LYS A 64 14.93 -4.26 1.48
CA LYS A 64 15.18 -4.27 0.03
C LYS A 64 13.90 -4.50 -0.76
N LEU A 65 13.05 -5.44 -0.33
CA LEU A 65 11.76 -5.70 -0.96
C LEU A 65 10.82 -4.50 -0.84
N TRP A 66 10.73 -3.89 0.34
CA TRP A 66 9.95 -2.68 0.56
C TRP A 66 10.44 -1.54 -0.34
N ARG A 67 11.76 -1.29 -0.41
CA ARG A 67 12.32 -0.25 -1.28
C ARG A 67 12.04 -0.51 -2.74
N LYS A 68 12.18 -1.76 -3.20
CA LYS A 68 11.81 -2.16 -4.56
C LYS A 68 10.33 -1.88 -4.82
N ARG A 69 9.45 -2.13 -3.85
CA ARG A 69 8.02 -1.82 -3.95
C ARG A 69 7.74 -0.32 -3.91
N THR A 70 8.24 0.45 -2.96
CA THR A 70 8.02 1.91 -2.91
C THR A 70 8.56 2.63 -4.14
N HIS A 71 9.63 2.10 -4.75
CA HIS A 71 10.23 2.67 -5.96
C HIS A 71 9.52 2.19 -7.24
N ASN A 72 9.15 0.90 -7.35
CA ASN A 72 8.52 0.34 -8.55
C ASN A 72 6.97 0.39 -8.54
N GLN A 73 6.30 0.39 -7.39
CA GLN A 73 4.87 0.72 -7.25
C GLN A 73 4.70 2.24 -7.39
N SER A 74 5.12 2.76 -8.53
CA SER A 74 4.38 3.82 -9.18
C SER A 74 3.05 3.24 -9.69
N ILE A 75 2.10 3.01 -8.78
CA ILE A 75 0.68 2.97 -9.13
C ILE A 75 0.08 4.39 -9.01
N LYS A 76 0.91 5.43 -9.18
CA LYS A 76 0.47 6.84 -9.20
C LYS A 76 -0.50 7.15 -10.36
N HIS A 77 -0.72 6.23 -11.30
CA HIS A 77 -1.64 6.40 -12.43
C HIS A 77 -2.92 5.57 -12.22
N ARG A 78 -3.87 6.10 -11.45
CA ARG A 78 -5.23 5.54 -11.26
C ARG A 78 -5.86 5.05 -12.58
N LYS A 79 -5.67 5.82 -13.67
CA LYS A 79 -6.17 5.53 -15.02
C LYS A 79 -5.59 4.25 -15.65
N LYS A 80 -4.29 3.98 -15.45
CA LYS A 80 -3.65 2.74 -15.96
C LYS A 80 -4.18 1.50 -15.22
N PHE A 81 -4.42 1.63 -13.92
CA PHE A 81 -4.99 0.56 -13.10
C PHE A 81 -6.44 0.24 -13.46
N GLU A 82 -7.28 1.24 -13.72
CA GLU A 82 -8.66 1.02 -14.18
C GLU A 82 -8.70 0.38 -15.58
N ASN A 83 -7.84 0.81 -16.50
CA ASN A 83 -7.78 0.24 -17.85
C ASN A 83 -7.31 -1.22 -17.86
N SER A 84 -6.28 -1.59 -17.09
CA SER A 84 -5.81 -2.97 -17.02
C SER A 84 -6.88 -3.91 -16.45
N ARG A 85 -7.69 -3.44 -15.49
CA ARG A 85 -8.80 -4.22 -14.93
C ARG A 85 -9.96 -4.39 -15.90
N LYS A 86 -10.29 -3.38 -16.72
CA LYS A 86 -11.31 -3.50 -17.77
C LYS A 86 -10.91 -4.53 -18.83
N GLN A 87 -9.64 -4.54 -19.25
CA GLN A 87 -9.13 -5.51 -20.23
C GLN A 87 -9.14 -6.95 -19.71
N LEU A 88 -8.80 -7.16 -18.43
CA LEU A 88 -8.88 -8.48 -17.80
C LEU A 88 -10.32 -9.00 -17.71
N ASN A 89 -11.27 -8.14 -17.33
CA ASN A 89 -12.68 -8.52 -17.27
C ASN A 89 -13.28 -8.85 -18.64
N GLN A 90 -12.89 -8.13 -19.70
CA GLN A 90 -13.35 -8.44 -21.06
C GLN A 90 -12.87 -9.81 -21.51
N ARG A 91 -11.59 -10.15 -21.27
CA ARG A 91 -11.02 -11.43 -21.70
C ARG A 91 -11.68 -12.65 -21.04
N ILE A 92 -12.12 -12.52 -19.79
CA ILE A 92 -12.84 -13.59 -19.07
C ILE A 92 -14.20 -13.84 -19.77
N TYR A 93 -14.94 -12.79 -20.08
CA TYR A 93 -16.24 -12.91 -20.76
C TYR A 93 -16.18 -13.52 -22.17
N PHE A 94 -15.09 -13.32 -22.92
CA PHE A 94 -14.92 -13.91 -24.25
C PHE A 94 -14.41 -15.36 -24.24
N SER A 95 -14.04 -15.91 -23.09
CA SER A 95 -13.51 -17.29 -22.98
C SER A 95 -14.57 -18.30 -22.53
N ASP A 96 -15.75 -17.83 -22.10
CA ASP A 96 -16.84 -18.64 -21.57
C ASP A 96 -17.97 -18.88 -22.62
N ASP A 97 -17.82 -18.33 -23.84
CA ASP A 97 -18.80 -18.39 -24.95
C ASP A 97 -18.34 -19.28 -26.15
N ASP A 98 -17.24 -20.05 -26.01
CA ASP A 98 -16.77 -21.07 -26.97
C ASP A 98 -16.88 -22.50 -26.42
#